data_AF-A0A7I9VMX3-F1
#
_entry.id   AF-A0A7I9VMX3-F1
#
_cell.length_a   1.000
_cell.length_b   1.000
_cell.length_c   1.000
_cell.angle_alpha   90.00
_cell.angle_beta   90.00
_cell.angle_gamma   90.00
#
_symmetry.space_group_name_H-M   'P 1'
#
loop_
_entity.id
_entity.type
_entity.pdbx_description
1 polymer ?
#
loop_
_entity_poly.entity_id
_entity_poly.type
_entity_poly.pdbx_seq_one_letter_code
_entity_poly.pdbx_strand_id
1 'polypeptide(L)'
;MKRLAILGTAALVACSGGSTSSTATAAQVTRLDALGQSMSTAVEAYRASASTLSTLQACQGAEDSYHGQMASMLDQMNPLTSPMDGAMKGMGHPDDADVTCGFQALQAEVGRHHAVACASQDLAVDRAEASHHADAMDELIDHQRARAAQLGSAMGVAGMMDAGAMMGSDGGWTAPDGGSMGACFQGPDGGYLMDGGMMDGGMTDGGMSDGGMMDGGMSDGGMMGSLTR
;
A
#
# COMPACT_ATOMS: atom_id res chain seq x y z
N MET A 1 41.56 -15.29 6.57
CA MET A 1 40.70 -14.72 5.50
C MET A 1 41.18 -13.30 5.25
N LYS A 2 41.73 -13.03 4.05
CA LYS A 2 42.44 -11.78 3.71
C LYS A 2 41.44 -10.66 3.38
N ARG A 3 41.54 -9.53 4.06
CA ARG A 3 40.83 -8.28 3.76
C ARG A 3 41.56 -7.58 2.60
N LEU A 4 40.90 -7.45 1.46
CA LEU A 4 41.37 -6.68 0.30
C LEU A 4 40.81 -5.26 0.41
N ALA A 5 41.71 -4.29 0.57
CA ALA A 5 41.43 -2.87 0.48
C ALA A 5 41.38 -2.47 -1.00
N ILE A 6 40.31 -1.79 -1.42
CA ILE A 6 40.16 -1.22 -2.76
C ILE A 6 40.25 0.30 -2.62
N LEU A 7 41.28 0.89 -3.24
CA LEU A 7 41.49 2.32 -3.38
C LEU A 7 40.43 2.92 -4.30
N GLY A 8 39.80 4.01 -3.82
CA GLY A 8 38.83 4.80 -4.57
C GLY A 8 39.49 5.81 -5.50
N THR A 9 39.00 5.85 -6.73
CA THR A 9 39.27 6.90 -7.72
C THR A 9 38.07 7.83 -7.74
N ALA A 10 38.20 9.04 -7.20
CA ALA A 10 37.15 10.05 -7.21
C ALA A 10 37.14 10.78 -8.56
N ALA A 11 36.15 10.47 -9.41
CA ALA A 11 35.87 11.26 -10.61
C ALA A 11 34.88 12.39 -10.24
N LEU A 12 35.37 13.63 -10.27
CA LEU A 12 34.55 14.85 -10.18
C LEU A 12 33.85 15.09 -11.53
N VAL A 13 32.61 14.64 -11.66
CA VAL A 13 31.72 15.01 -12.77
C VAL A 13 31.09 16.37 -12.46
N ALA A 14 31.40 17.38 -13.26
CA ALA A 14 30.77 18.69 -13.21
C ALA A 14 29.36 18.63 -13.87
N CYS A 15 28.31 18.64 -13.06
CA CYS A 15 26.93 18.83 -13.50
C CYS A 15 26.60 20.34 -13.58
N SER A 16 26.87 20.99 -14.71
CA SER A 16 26.14 22.20 -15.12
C SER A 16 24.90 21.72 -15.87
N GLY A 17 23.66 21.91 -15.41
CA GLY A 17 23.12 23.13 -14.83
C GLY A 17 22.07 23.69 -15.79
N GLY A 18 21.11 22.84 -16.14
CA GLY A 18 20.03 23.14 -17.07
C GLY A 18 18.96 22.09 -16.85
N SER A 19 18.19 22.23 -15.76
CA SER A 19 17.00 21.42 -15.53
C SER A 19 15.97 21.82 -16.56
N THR A 20 16.10 21.30 -17.79
CA THR A 20 14.96 21.23 -18.68
C THR A 20 13.92 20.44 -17.91
N SER A 21 12.85 21.12 -17.47
CA SER A 21 11.69 20.46 -16.89
C SER A 21 11.24 19.42 -17.90
N SER A 22 11.63 18.17 -17.68
CA SER A 22 11.34 17.06 -18.58
C SER A 22 9.85 16.83 -18.50
N THR A 23 9.10 17.46 -19.40
CA THR A 23 7.66 17.25 -19.51
C THR A 23 7.43 15.75 -19.74
N ALA A 24 6.54 15.13 -18.97
CA ALA A 24 6.14 13.76 -19.22
C ALA A 24 5.69 13.59 -20.68
N THR A 25 6.12 12.48 -21.28
CA THR A 25 5.75 12.08 -22.64
C THR A 25 4.60 11.07 -22.60
N ALA A 26 3.81 10.99 -23.67
CA ALA A 26 2.74 10.00 -23.78
C ALA A 26 3.27 8.57 -23.61
N ALA A 27 4.48 8.28 -24.10
CA ALA A 27 5.13 6.99 -23.93
C ALA A 27 5.47 6.68 -22.46
N GLN A 28 5.85 7.68 -21.66
CA GLN A 28 6.07 7.50 -20.22
C GLN A 28 4.76 7.22 -19.49
N VAL A 29 3.68 7.91 -19.83
CA VAL A 29 2.34 7.68 -19.26
C VAL A 29 1.86 6.26 -19.57
N THR A 30 1.94 5.82 -20.83
CA THR A 30 1.59 4.44 -21.21
C THR A 30 2.46 3.41 -20.49
N ARG A 31 3.76 3.70 -20.29
CA ARG A 31 4.64 2.80 -19.55
C ARG A 31 4.26 2.70 -18.07
N LEU A 32 3.84 3.80 -17.44
CA LEU A 32 3.39 3.79 -16.06
C LEU A 32 2.12 2.95 -15.88
N ASP A 33 1.13 3.11 -16.76
CA ASP A 33 -0.09 2.30 -16.71
C ASP A 33 0.20 0.81 -16.92
N ALA A 34 1.09 0.45 -17.86
CA ALA A 34 1.50 -0.94 -18.08
C ALA A 34 2.23 -1.55 -16.86
N LEU A 35 3.04 -0.76 -16.15
CA LEU A 35 3.64 -1.19 -14.88
C LEU A 35 2.58 -1.39 -13.80
N GLY A 36 1.60 -0.48 -13.68
CA GLY A 36 0.47 -0.64 -12.78
C GLY A 36 -0.31 -1.93 -13.02
N GLN A 37 -0.66 -2.23 -14.28
CA GLN A 37 -1.33 -3.50 -14.64
C GLN A 37 -0.49 -4.74 -14.28
N SER A 38 0.83 -4.66 -14.46
CA SER A 38 1.75 -5.74 -14.10
C SER A 38 1.80 -5.93 -12.58
N MET A 39 1.80 -4.84 -11.81
CA MET A 39 1.74 -4.87 -10.35
C MET A 39 0.42 -5.48 -9.85
N SER A 40 -0.75 -5.07 -10.38
CA SER A 40 -2.04 -5.67 -10.00
C SER A 40 -2.05 -7.18 -10.23
N THR A 41 -1.51 -7.63 -11.37
CA THR A 41 -1.39 -9.07 -11.67
C THR A 41 -0.51 -9.79 -10.65
N ALA A 42 0.61 -9.18 -10.23
CA ALA A 42 1.50 -9.75 -9.22
C ALA A 42 0.85 -9.80 -7.83
N VAL A 43 0.09 -8.78 -7.45
CA VAL A 43 -0.67 -8.72 -6.19
C VAL A 43 -1.74 -9.81 -6.14
N GLU A 44 -2.52 -9.98 -7.21
CA GLU A 44 -3.52 -11.05 -7.30
C GLU A 44 -2.88 -12.44 -7.21
N ALA A 45 -1.76 -12.66 -7.90
CA ALA A 45 -1.01 -13.91 -7.84
C ALA A 45 -0.47 -14.19 -6.42
N TYR A 46 0.03 -13.15 -5.73
CA TYR A 46 0.48 -13.25 -4.35
C TYR A 46 -0.67 -13.57 -3.40
N ARG A 47 -1.80 -12.86 -3.48
CA ARG A 47 -3.02 -13.12 -2.69
C ARG A 47 -3.48 -14.56 -2.86
N ALA A 48 -3.50 -15.07 -4.10
CA ALA A 48 -3.85 -16.46 -4.39
C ALA A 48 -2.86 -17.45 -3.75
N SER A 49 -1.55 -17.23 -3.90
CA SER A 49 -0.51 -18.06 -3.28
C SER A 49 -0.63 -18.07 -1.75
N ALA A 50 -0.78 -16.90 -1.15
CA ALA A 50 -0.89 -16.70 0.29
C ALA A 50 -2.06 -17.50 0.88
N SER A 51 -3.22 -17.51 0.21
CA SER A 51 -4.41 -18.21 0.70
C SER A 51 -4.22 -19.73 0.93
N THR A 52 -3.23 -20.34 0.27
CA THR A 52 -2.94 -21.78 0.31
C THR A 52 -1.75 -22.16 1.18
N LEU A 53 -1.16 -21.20 1.90
CA LEU A 53 0.03 -21.43 2.72
C LEU A 53 -0.25 -22.45 3.84
N SER A 54 0.61 -23.47 3.90
CA SER A 54 0.54 -24.57 4.87
C SER A 54 1.83 -24.76 5.67
N THR A 55 2.91 -24.08 5.29
CA THR A 55 4.20 -24.13 5.98
C THR A 55 4.88 -22.77 5.95
N LEU A 56 5.74 -22.51 6.92
CA LEU A 56 6.55 -21.30 6.99
C LEU A 56 7.50 -21.18 5.77
N GLN A 57 8.08 -22.31 5.33
CA GLN A 57 8.95 -22.32 4.16
C GLN A 57 8.19 -21.97 2.87
N ALA A 58 6.95 -22.42 2.71
CA ALA A 58 6.11 -22.02 1.58
C ALA A 58 5.77 -20.52 1.63
N CYS A 59 5.55 -19.97 2.83
CA CYS A 59 5.33 -18.54 3.03
C CYS A 59 6.54 -17.74 2.55
N GLN A 60 7.73 -18.07 3.05
CA GLN A 60 8.99 -17.40 2.68
C GLN A 60 9.25 -17.45 1.18
N GLY A 61 9.05 -18.61 0.55
CA GLY A 61 9.23 -18.74 -0.90
C GLY A 61 8.22 -17.92 -1.73
N ALA A 62 6.98 -17.78 -1.24
CA ALA A 62 5.98 -16.93 -1.89
C ALA A 62 6.32 -15.44 -1.74
N GLU A 63 6.76 -15.03 -0.56
CA GLU A 63 7.18 -13.66 -0.25
C GLU A 63 8.41 -13.25 -1.08
N ASP A 64 9.49 -14.04 -1.07
CA ASP A 64 10.70 -13.77 -1.84
C ASP A 64 10.41 -13.57 -3.34
N SER A 65 9.52 -14.41 -3.89
CA SER A 65 9.08 -14.33 -5.29
C SER A 65 8.30 -13.05 -5.58
N TYR A 66 7.38 -12.69 -4.69
CA TYR A 66 6.56 -11.49 -4.82
C TYR A 66 7.41 -10.22 -4.67
N HIS A 67 8.21 -10.12 -3.60
CA HIS A 67 9.08 -8.98 -3.35
C HIS A 67 10.08 -8.77 -4.49
N GLY A 68 10.68 -9.84 -5.03
CA GLY A 68 11.57 -9.74 -6.19
C GLY A 68 10.90 -9.18 -7.45
N GLN A 69 9.63 -9.55 -7.71
CA GLN A 69 8.84 -9.01 -8.82
C GLN A 69 8.50 -7.53 -8.59
N MET A 70 8.00 -7.20 -7.39
CA MET A 70 7.63 -5.83 -7.02
C MET A 70 8.82 -4.88 -7.07
N ALA A 71 9.97 -5.28 -6.54
CA ALA A 71 11.19 -4.47 -6.57
C ALA A 71 11.59 -4.08 -8.01
N SER A 72 11.56 -5.04 -8.94
CA SER A 72 11.87 -4.78 -10.36
C SER A 72 10.88 -3.81 -11.01
N MET A 73 9.60 -3.89 -10.66
CA MET A 73 8.58 -2.97 -11.18
C MET A 73 8.70 -1.57 -10.57
N LEU A 74 8.96 -1.49 -9.26
CA LEU A 74 9.19 -0.22 -8.57
C LEU A 74 10.44 0.50 -9.08
N ASP A 75 11.53 -0.22 -9.36
CA ASP A 75 12.74 0.34 -9.98
C ASP A 75 12.46 0.94 -11.36
N GLN A 76 11.58 0.30 -12.14
CA GLN A 76 11.16 0.81 -13.45
C GLN A 76 10.20 1.99 -13.35
N MET A 77 9.42 2.08 -12.28
CA MET A 77 8.46 3.14 -12.01
C MET A 77 9.13 4.43 -11.53
N ASN A 78 10.18 4.30 -10.70
CA ASN A 78 10.91 5.42 -10.09
C ASN A 78 11.31 6.57 -11.07
N PRO A 79 11.93 6.31 -12.23
CA PRO A 79 12.31 7.39 -13.14
C PRO A 79 11.12 8.03 -13.89
N LEU A 80 9.90 7.48 -13.78
CA LEU A 80 8.71 7.95 -14.48
C LEU A 80 7.92 8.98 -13.67
N THR A 81 7.98 8.94 -12.35
CA THR A 81 7.09 9.69 -11.46
C THR A 81 7.39 11.20 -11.42
N SER A 82 8.66 11.58 -11.29
CA SER A 82 9.04 13.00 -11.20
C SER A 82 8.69 13.83 -12.46
N PRO A 83 8.94 13.35 -13.70
CA PRO A 83 8.47 14.02 -14.92
C PRO A 83 6.95 14.20 -14.97
N MET A 84 6.19 13.26 -14.42
CA MET A 84 4.72 13.31 -14.39
C MET A 84 4.20 14.36 -13.43
N ASP A 85 4.75 14.44 -12.22
CA ASP A 85 4.44 15.53 -11.30
C ASP A 85 4.80 16.89 -11.88
N GLY A 86 5.95 16.97 -12.58
CA GLY A 86 6.37 18.17 -13.31
C GLY A 86 5.36 18.58 -14.39
N ALA A 87 4.84 17.61 -15.13
CA ALA A 87 3.81 17.84 -16.14
C ALA A 87 2.49 18.32 -15.52
N MET A 88 2.02 17.68 -14.44
CA MET A 88 0.79 18.10 -13.74
C MET A 88 0.90 19.51 -13.16
N LYS A 89 2.02 19.82 -12.49
CA LYS A 89 2.32 21.19 -12.02
C LYS A 89 2.34 22.19 -13.16
N GLY A 90 2.96 21.83 -14.28
CA GLY A 90 3.02 22.66 -15.48
C GLY A 90 1.65 22.93 -16.12
N MET A 91 0.69 22.04 -15.93
CA MET A 91 -0.69 22.20 -16.38
C MET A 91 -1.56 22.99 -15.40
N GLY A 92 -1.01 23.48 -14.27
CA GLY A 92 -1.75 24.23 -13.27
C GLY A 92 -2.50 23.37 -12.26
N HIS A 93 -2.17 22.07 -12.17
CA HIS A 93 -2.73 21.11 -11.24
C HIS A 93 -1.69 20.62 -10.23
N PRO A 94 -1.17 21.49 -9.34
CA PRO A 94 -0.14 21.10 -8.38
C PRO A 94 -0.67 20.14 -7.30
N ASP A 95 -1.96 20.19 -6.97
CA ASP A 95 -2.59 19.33 -5.98
C ASP A 95 -2.77 17.88 -6.48
N ASP A 96 -2.81 17.70 -7.80
CA ASP A 96 -2.86 16.39 -8.45
C ASP A 96 -1.46 15.79 -8.68
N ALA A 97 -0.39 16.58 -8.50
CA ALA A 97 1.00 16.17 -8.75
C ALA A 97 1.55 15.29 -7.62
N ASP A 98 0.89 14.15 -7.41
CA ASP A 98 1.07 13.19 -6.32
C ASP A 98 1.63 11.83 -6.80
N VAL A 99 2.11 11.74 -8.04
CA VAL A 99 2.63 10.48 -8.62
C VAL A 99 3.88 10.03 -7.88
N THR A 100 4.80 10.94 -7.56
CA THR A 100 5.98 10.60 -6.75
C THR A 100 5.58 10.13 -5.36
N CYS A 101 4.56 10.75 -4.77
CA CYS A 101 4.09 10.36 -3.44
C CYS A 101 3.44 8.99 -3.43
N GLY A 102 2.54 8.69 -4.37
CA GLY A 102 1.91 7.38 -4.41
C GLY A 102 2.91 6.27 -4.75
N PHE A 103 3.97 6.58 -5.52
CA PHE A 103 5.11 5.66 -5.66
C PHE A 103 5.85 5.41 -4.34
N GLN A 104 6.10 6.46 -3.54
CA GLN A 104 6.72 6.28 -2.23
C GLN A 104 5.82 5.48 -1.27
N ALA A 105 4.50 5.65 -1.36
CA ALA A 105 3.54 4.86 -0.61
C ALA A 105 3.55 3.38 -1.04
N LEU A 106 3.61 3.08 -2.35
CA LEU A 106 3.83 1.71 -2.85
C LEU A 106 5.13 1.09 -2.30
N GLN A 107 6.24 1.83 -2.34
CA GLN A 107 7.51 1.35 -1.79
C GLN A 107 7.43 1.06 -0.29
N ALA A 108 6.78 1.95 0.46
CA ALA A 108 6.65 1.80 1.89
C ALA A 108 5.72 0.64 2.28
N GLU A 109 4.63 0.43 1.54
CA GLU A 109 3.72 -0.69 1.77
C GLU A 109 4.39 -2.03 1.50
N VAL A 110 5.14 -2.15 0.38
CA VAL A 110 5.97 -3.33 0.10
C VAL A 110 7.02 -3.54 1.19
N GLY A 111 7.68 -2.48 1.66
CA GLY A 111 8.67 -2.55 2.73
C GLY A 111 8.08 -2.94 4.10
N ARG A 112 6.90 -2.42 4.43
CA ARG A 112 6.14 -2.74 5.66
C ARG A 112 5.79 -4.22 5.67
N HIS A 113 5.17 -4.69 4.59
CA HIS A 113 4.77 -6.09 4.43
C HIS A 113 5.98 -7.03 4.52
N HIS A 114 7.06 -6.77 3.78
CA HIS A 114 8.27 -7.61 3.82
C HIS A 114 8.87 -7.72 5.23
N ALA A 115 8.75 -6.68 6.06
CA ALA A 115 9.26 -6.69 7.43
C ALA A 115 8.46 -7.57 8.40
N VAL A 116 7.18 -7.82 8.11
CA VAL A 116 6.27 -8.58 9.00
C VAL A 116 5.83 -9.92 8.42
N ALA A 117 5.92 -10.11 7.11
CA ALA A 117 5.49 -11.31 6.42
C ALA A 117 6.28 -12.55 6.87
N CYS A 118 5.56 -13.65 7.10
CA CYS A 118 6.16 -14.93 7.50
C CYS A 118 6.97 -14.84 8.81
N ALA A 119 6.67 -13.86 9.67
CA ALA A 119 7.28 -13.75 11.00
C ALA A 119 6.51 -14.54 12.06
N SER A 120 5.23 -14.84 11.80
CA SER A 120 4.37 -15.56 12.72
C SER A 120 4.62 -17.08 12.69
N GLN A 121 4.42 -17.74 13.84
CA GLN A 121 4.29 -19.22 13.87
C GLN A 121 2.88 -19.68 13.47
N ASP A 122 1.90 -18.77 13.55
CA ASP A 122 0.53 -18.99 13.11
C ASP A 122 0.35 -18.46 11.69
N LEU A 123 0.27 -19.37 10.72
CA LEU A 123 0.05 -19.06 9.30
C LEU A 123 -1.32 -18.43 9.01
N ALA A 124 -2.27 -18.46 9.96
CA ALA A 124 -3.50 -17.67 9.81
C ALA A 124 -3.21 -16.17 9.90
N VAL A 125 -2.28 -15.77 10.77
CA VAL A 125 -1.83 -14.37 10.91
C VAL A 125 -1.11 -13.91 9.64
N ASP A 126 -0.19 -14.71 9.11
CA ASP A 126 0.52 -14.36 7.87
C ASP A 126 -0.42 -14.26 6.66
N ARG A 127 -1.48 -15.08 6.62
CA ARG A 127 -2.51 -15.01 5.57
C ARG A 127 -3.36 -13.75 5.69
N ALA A 128 -3.69 -13.33 6.91
CA ALA A 128 -4.42 -12.09 7.15
C ALA A 128 -3.57 -10.88 6.73
N GLU A 129 -2.29 -10.85 7.12
CA GLU A 129 -1.34 -9.82 6.72
C GLU A 129 -1.18 -9.74 5.19
N ALA A 130 -1.01 -10.88 4.53
CA ALA A 130 -0.90 -10.92 3.06
C ALA A 130 -2.19 -10.41 2.36
N SER A 131 -3.37 -10.66 2.93
CA SER A 131 -4.62 -10.11 2.41
C SER A 131 -4.67 -8.60 2.58
N HIS A 132 -4.32 -8.10 3.78
CA HIS A 132 -4.28 -6.67 4.07
C HIS A 132 -3.31 -5.93 3.14
N HIS A 133 -2.11 -6.48 2.96
CA HIS A 133 -1.13 -5.95 2.03
C HIS A 133 -1.66 -5.90 0.59
N ALA A 134 -2.30 -6.98 0.13
CA ALA A 134 -2.85 -7.03 -1.22
C ALA A 134 -3.96 -5.98 -1.43
N ASP A 135 -4.83 -5.77 -0.44
CA ASP A 135 -5.88 -4.75 -0.50
C ASP A 135 -5.27 -3.34 -0.57
N ALA A 136 -4.29 -3.04 0.29
CA ALA A 136 -3.59 -1.75 0.28
C ALA A 136 -2.84 -1.49 -1.04
N MET A 137 -2.20 -2.52 -1.61
CA MET A 137 -1.51 -2.41 -2.88
C MET A 137 -2.47 -2.20 -4.05
N ASP A 138 -3.62 -2.88 -4.09
CA ASP A 138 -4.63 -2.69 -5.13
C ASP A 138 -5.10 -1.22 -5.16
N GLU A 139 -5.41 -0.63 -4.00
CA GLU A 139 -5.82 0.78 -3.88
C GLU A 139 -4.73 1.75 -4.36
N LEU A 140 -3.47 1.53 -3.92
CA LEU A 140 -2.32 2.34 -4.32
C LEU A 140 -2.06 2.27 -5.83
N ILE A 141 -2.16 1.07 -6.42
CA ILE A 141 -1.96 0.86 -7.86
C ILE A 141 -3.08 1.52 -8.67
N ASP A 142 -4.34 1.36 -8.25
CA ASP A 142 -5.48 1.98 -8.91
C ASP A 142 -5.40 3.51 -8.89
N HIS A 143 -4.95 4.10 -7.78
CA HIS A 143 -4.65 5.53 -7.71
C HIS A 143 -3.60 5.96 -8.75
N GLN A 144 -2.47 5.24 -8.84
CA GLN A 144 -1.42 5.54 -9.82
C GLN A 144 -1.93 5.43 -11.26
N ARG A 145 -2.76 4.43 -11.56
CA ARG A 145 -3.35 4.23 -12.89
C ARG A 145 -4.38 5.31 -13.22
N ALA A 146 -5.19 5.74 -12.25
CA ALA A 146 -6.11 6.85 -12.42
C ALA A 146 -5.37 8.15 -12.76
N ARG A 147 -4.26 8.44 -12.08
CA ARG A 147 -3.39 9.60 -12.38
C ARG A 147 -2.74 9.49 -13.76
N ALA A 148 -2.27 8.32 -14.14
CA ALA A 148 -1.75 8.07 -15.49
C ALA A 148 -2.84 8.33 -16.55
N ALA A 149 -4.08 7.89 -16.33
CA ALA A 149 -5.19 8.10 -17.24
C ALA A 149 -5.61 9.58 -17.34
N GLN A 150 -5.59 10.32 -16.23
CA GLN A 150 -5.83 11.77 -16.20
C GLN A 150 -4.76 12.52 -17.02
N LEU A 151 -3.48 12.20 -16.81
CA LEU A 151 -2.38 12.73 -17.60
C LEU A 151 -2.52 12.40 -19.08
N GLY A 152 -2.80 11.13 -19.41
CA GLY A 152 -2.98 10.68 -20.77
C GLY A 152 -4.11 11.41 -21.49
N SER A 153 -5.23 11.62 -20.79
CA SER A 153 -6.37 12.41 -21.29
C SER A 153 -5.97 13.86 -21.51
N ALA A 154 -5.33 14.52 -20.54
CA ALA A 154 -4.89 15.91 -20.67
C ALA A 154 -3.92 16.12 -21.85
N MET A 155 -3.02 15.16 -22.10
CA MET A 155 -2.10 15.19 -23.23
C MET A 155 -2.77 14.91 -24.57
N GLY A 156 -3.82 14.09 -24.60
CA GLY A 156 -4.58 13.77 -25.82
C GLY A 156 -5.58 14.86 -26.24
N VAL A 157 -6.14 15.60 -25.29
CA VAL A 157 -7.16 16.65 -25.53
C VAL A 157 -6.56 17.89 -26.22
N ALA A 158 -5.23 18.05 -26.25
CA ALA A 158 -4.58 19.09 -27.04
C ALA A 158 -4.87 18.99 -28.56
N GLY A 159 -5.44 17.88 -29.05
CA GLY A 159 -5.87 17.71 -30.44
C GLY A 159 -7.36 17.92 -30.73
N MET A 160 -8.24 18.01 -29.73
CA MET A 160 -9.69 18.16 -29.90
C MET A 160 -10.31 18.96 -28.75
N MET A 161 -10.23 20.28 -28.81
CA MET A 161 -11.16 21.11 -28.04
C MET A 161 -12.54 21.06 -28.70
N ASP A 162 -13.38 20.10 -28.28
CA ASP A 162 -14.83 20.27 -28.32
C ASP A 162 -15.33 20.37 -26.87
N ALA A 163 -15.53 21.62 -26.46
CA ALA A 163 -15.93 22.03 -25.13
C ALA A 163 -17.41 21.72 -24.92
N GLY A 164 -17.75 20.55 -24.36
CA GLY A 164 -19.16 20.19 -24.21
C GLY A 164 -19.56 19.39 -22.98
N ALA A 165 -18.65 18.61 -22.38
CA ALA A 165 -19.05 17.76 -21.27
C ALA A 165 -17.85 17.48 -20.38
N MET A 166 -17.92 17.95 -19.13
CA MET A 166 -17.63 17.22 -17.88
C MET A 166 -17.59 18.26 -16.74
N MET A 167 -18.73 18.95 -16.51
CA MET A 167 -19.02 19.45 -15.17
C MET A 167 -19.54 18.25 -14.38
N GLY A 168 -18.65 17.60 -13.64
CA GLY A 168 -18.98 16.51 -12.74
C GLY A 168 -17.97 16.49 -11.61
N SER A 169 -18.35 17.17 -10.53
CA SER A 169 -17.88 17.01 -9.14
C SER A 169 -16.35 16.91 -8.94
N ASP A 170 -15.78 18.02 -8.47
CA ASP A 170 -14.73 18.08 -7.45
C ASP A 170 -13.71 16.94 -7.56
N GLY A 171 -12.61 17.19 -8.27
CA GLY A 171 -11.55 16.23 -8.61
C GLY A 171 -10.78 15.58 -7.44
N GLY A 172 -11.36 15.49 -6.25
CA GLY A 172 -10.93 14.56 -5.22
C GLY A 172 -11.51 13.17 -5.50
N TRP A 173 -10.64 12.19 -5.73
CA TRP A 173 -11.03 10.80 -5.50
C TRP A 173 -11.37 10.66 -4.01
N THR A 174 -12.67 10.66 -3.71
CA THR A 174 -13.16 10.09 -2.46
C THR A 174 -12.94 8.59 -2.53
N ALA A 175 -12.11 8.06 -1.64
CA ALA A 175 -11.98 6.63 -1.46
C ALA A 175 -13.38 6.00 -1.14
N PRO A 176 -13.57 4.69 -1.31
CA PRO A 176 -14.86 4.02 -1.06
C PRO A 176 -15.43 4.23 0.36
N ASP A 177 -14.60 4.66 1.30
CA ASP A 177 -14.91 5.03 2.68
C ASP A 177 -15.21 6.53 2.89
N GLY A 178 -15.12 7.35 1.86
CA GLY A 178 -15.35 8.80 1.95
C GLY A 178 -14.15 9.62 2.41
N GLY A 179 -12.97 9.01 2.55
CA GLY A 179 -11.72 9.73 2.82
C GLY A 179 -11.23 10.48 1.59
N SER A 180 -10.90 11.77 1.75
CA SER A 180 -10.14 12.50 0.74
C SER A 180 -8.69 12.05 0.81
N MET A 181 -8.19 11.35 -0.22
CA MET A 181 -6.76 11.00 -0.34
C MET A 181 -5.93 12.26 -0.61
N GLY A 182 -5.80 13.12 0.40
CA GLY A 182 -5.03 14.35 0.32
C GLY A 182 -3.54 14.07 0.43
N ALA A 183 -2.82 14.36 -0.66
CA ALA A 183 -1.40 14.69 -0.72
C ALA A 183 -0.52 14.10 0.41
N CYS A 184 -0.06 12.87 0.22
CA CYS A 184 1.20 12.41 0.82
C CYS A 184 1.32 12.60 2.35
N PHE A 185 0.22 12.56 3.11
CA PHE A 185 0.30 12.73 4.55
C PHE A 185 0.93 11.47 5.15
N GLN A 186 2.23 11.56 5.38
CA GLN A 186 2.94 10.63 6.22
C GLN A 186 2.42 10.85 7.64
N GLY A 187 1.73 9.86 8.18
CA GLY A 187 1.30 9.84 9.56
C GLY A 187 2.50 10.01 10.51
N PRO A 188 2.27 10.44 11.75
CA PRO A 188 3.33 10.58 12.75
C PRO A 188 4.06 9.27 13.07
N ASP A 189 3.50 8.13 12.68
CA ASP A 189 4.06 6.78 12.75
C ASP A 189 4.92 6.39 11.53
N GLY A 190 5.03 7.27 10.52
CA GLY A 190 5.78 7.00 9.29
C GLY A 190 5.01 6.16 8.27
N GLY A 191 3.76 5.77 8.58
CA GLY A 191 2.85 5.15 7.63
C GLY A 191 2.25 6.19 6.68
N TYR A 192 2.01 5.81 5.42
CA TYR A 192 1.17 6.62 4.54
C TYR A 192 -0.26 6.36 4.99
N LEU A 193 -0.86 7.33 5.67
CA LEU A 193 -2.25 7.22 6.11
C LEU A 193 -3.12 7.36 4.86
N MET A 194 -3.45 6.24 4.24
CA MET A 194 -4.74 6.15 3.57
C MET A 194 -5.77 6.31 4.68
N ASP A 195 -6.60 7.35 4.63
CA ASP A 195 -7.66 7.68 5.60
C ASP A 195 -8.83 6.67 5.54
N GLY A 196 -8.49 5.41 5.29
CA GLY A 196 -9.38 4.33 4.95
C GLY A 196 -9.13 3.12 5.83
N GLY A 197 -9.51 3.27 7.09
CA GLY A 197 -9.61 2.14 8.00
C GLY A 197 -8.49 2.13 9.04
N MET A 198 -8.84 2.68 10.20
CA MET A 198 -8.56 1.97 11.45
C MET A 198 -9.20 0.56 11.36
N MET A 199 -8.61 -0.37 10.60
CA MET A 199 -8.82 -1.77 10.91
C MET A 199 -8.05 -2.00 12.20
N ASP A 200 -8.85 -2.09 13.26
CA ASP A 200 -8.55 -2.54 14.62
C ASP A 200 -7.97 -3.97 14.64
N GLY A 201 -6.93 -4.21 13.84
CA GLY A 201 -6.17 -5.44 13.80
C GLY A 201 -5.12 -5.41 14.91
N GLY A 202 -5.54 -5.29 16.16
CA GLY A 202 -4.56 -5.19 17.23
C GLY A 202 -5.03 -4.97 18.66
N MET A 203 -6.34 -4.92 18.96
CA MET A 203 -6.81 -5.33 20.29
C MET A 203 -7.30 -6.78 20.22
N THR A 204 -6.40 -7.70 19.87
CA THR A 204 -6.49 -9.02 20.46
C THR A 204 -6.21 -8.79 21.94
N ASP A 205 -7.27 -8.64 22.73
CA ASP A 205 -7.25 -8.72 24.20
C ASP A 205 -6.69 -10.10 24.57
N GLY A 206 -5.37 -10.21 24.51
CA GLY A 206 -4.59 -11.25 25.12
C GLY A 206 -4.74 -11.11 26.63
N GLY A 207 -5.82 -11.70 27.14
CA GLY A 207 -5.91 -12.12 28.53
C GLY A 207 -6.29 -11.04 29.53
N MET A 208 -7.57 -10.66 29.54
CA MET A 208 -8.28 -10.64 30.83
C MET A 208 -8.66 -12.09 31.18
N SER A 209 -7.65 -12.90 31.51
CA SER A 209 -7.85 -13.99 32.47
C SER A 209 -7.95 -13.34 33.84
N ASP A 210 -9.09 -12.71 34.12
CA ASP A 210 -9.42 -12.34 35.48
C ASP A 210 -9.60 -13.64 36.25
N GLY A 211 -8.61 -13.88 37.12
CA GLY A 211 -8.50 -15.05 37.96
C GLY A 211 -9.80 -15.32 38.70
N GLY A 212 -10.08 -16.61 38.87
CA GLY A 212 -11.31 -17.11 39.44
C GLY A 212 -11.72 -16.40 40.72
N MET A 213 -12.92 -15.83 40.69
CA MET A 213 -13.74 -15.72 41.89
C MET A 213 -14.36 -17.09 42.16
N MET A 214 -13.58 -17.97 42.80
CA MET A 214 -14.17 -18.93 43.72
C MET A 214 -14.37 -18.17 45.03
N ASP A 215 -15.59 -17.74 45.33
CA ASP A 215 -15.93 -17.43 46.70
C ASP A 215 -17.31 -17.97 47.07
N GLY A 216 -17.30 -18.68 48.20
CA GLY A 216 -18.38 -18.66 49.18
C GLY A 216 -19.67 -19.37 48.82
N GLY A 217 -19.85 -20.58 49.34
CA GLY A 217 -21.11 -21.28 49.28
C GLY A 217 -22.24 -20.60 50.06
N MET A 218 -23.47 -20.98 49.69
CA MET A 218 -24.63 -20.95 50.57
C MET A 218 -25.43 -22.24 50.34
N SER A 219 -25.17 -23.24 51.17
CA SER A 219 -26.12 -24.32 51.43
C SER A 219 -27.09 -23.84 52.50
N ASP A 220 -28.17 -23.18 52.07
CA ASP A 220 -29.30 -22.91 52.95
C ASP A 220 -30.24 -24.11 52.94
N GLY A 221 -30.23 -24.80 54.07
CA GLY A 221 -31.16 -25.86 54.39
C GLY A 221 -32.55 -25.32 54.74
N GLY A 222 -33.52 -26.22 54.64
CA GLY A 222 -34.81 -26.12 55.32
C GLY A 222 -35.96 -25.77 54.40
N MET A 223 -36.87 -26.73 54.21
CA MET A 223 -38.14 -26.69 54.92
C MET A 223 -38.81 -28.07 54.87
N MET A 224 -38.98 -28.66 56.06
CA MET A 224 -39.91 -29.75 56.30
C MET A 224 -41.33 -29.27 56.00
N GLY A 225 -42.01 -29.92 55.07
CA GLY A 225 -43.43 -29.78 54.83
C GLY A 225 -44.15 -31.09 55.04
N SER A 226 -44.35 -31.44 56.32
CA SER A 226 -45.38 -32.39 56.76
C SER A 226 -46.74 -31.94 56.24
N LEU A 227 -47.53 -32.84 55.66
CA LEU A 227 -48.94 -32.99 56.03
C LEU A 227 -49.53 -34.30 55.44
N THR A 228 -49.88 -35.21 56.37
CA THR A 228 -51.11 -36.03 56.44
C THR A 228 -52.06 -35.98 55.23
N ARG A 229 -52.67 -37.08 54.77
CA ARG A 229 -53.38 -38.12 55.51
C ARG A 229 -53.67 -39.30 54.57
#